data_AF-A0A5J4Q3A7-F1
#
_entry.id   AF-A0A5J4Q3A7-F1
#
_cell.length_a   1.000
_cell.length_b   1.000
_cell.length_c   1.000
_cell.angle_alpha   90.00
_cell.angle_beta   90.00
_cell.angle_gamma   90.00
#
_symmetry.space_group_name_H-M   'P 1'
#
loop_
_entity.id
_entity.type
_entity.pdbx_description
1 polymer ?
#
loop_
_entity_poly.entity_id
_entity_poly.type
_entity_poly.pdbx_seq_one_letter_code
_entity_poly.pdbx_strand_id
1 'polypeptide(L)'
;MRIVAGKTGVVVENLLYITGFKMLTCAIPDNQYEAAVLDAESGKPVPDALVRLFTEKKGELTEVKALLTDKDGKVRFPRTDEINYAGYTVEKDTDRGMPLQRIGVSYVFNESVTNLWQMILLTDRALYRPGQTVYVKGIAYRSQTDTANVIAGEKYTLTLTDANRREIGKKEVRTNEFGSFTSEFVLPSGGLNGEYY
;
A
#
# COMPACT_ATOMS: atom_id res chain seq x y z
N MET A 1 -14.17 12.31 31.05
CA MET A 1 -14.49 13.65 31.60
C MET A 1 -15.97 13.93 31.38
N ARG A 2 -16.69 14.42 32.40
CA ARG A 2 -18.13 14.76 32.33
C ARG A 2 -18.28 16.27 32.50
N ILE A 3 -18.87 16.95 31.52
CA ILE A 3 -19.22 18.37 31.63
C ILE A 3 -20.74 18.47 31.52
N VAL A 4 -21.36 19.18 32.46
CA VAL A 4 -22.81 19.45 32.47
C VAL A 4 -23.02 20.91 32.13
N ALA A 5 -23.59 21.19 30.95
CA ALA A 5 -24.04 22.53 30.59
C ALA A 5 -25.42 22.80 31.22
N GLY A 6 -25.58 23.98 31.82
CA GLY A 6 -26.78 24.35 32.59
C GLY A 6 -28.10 24.29 31.80
N LYS A 7 -29.19 24.20 32.57
CA LYS A 7 -30.64 24.21 32.27
C LYS A 7 -31.21 23.26 31.20
N THR A 8 -30.44 22.71 30.26
CA THR A 8 -30.95 21.73 29.26
C THR A 8 -30.56 20.27 29.55
N GLY A 9 -29.75 20.02 30.59
CA GLY A 9 -29.46 18.66 31.06
C GLY A 9 -28.63 17.81 30.10
N VAL A 10 -28.03 18.40 29.06
CA VAL A 10 -27.15 17.67 28.14
C VAL A 10 -25.85 17.33 28.85
N VAL A 11 -25.64 16.04 29.05
CA VAL A 11 -24.39 15.48 29.60
C VAL A 11 -23.55 15.01 28.43
N VAL A 12 -22.35 15.57 28.28
CA VAL A 12 -21.35 15.06 27.35
C VAL A 12 -20.29 14.31 28.16
N GLU A 13 -20.13 13.02 27.86
CA GLU A 13 -19.09 12.17 28.42
C GLU A 13 -18.08 11.82 27.32
N ASN A 14 -16.82 12.15 27.58
CA ASN A 14 -15.71 11.77 26.71
C ASN A 14 -14.80 10.80 27.45
N LEU A 15 -14.51 9.67 26.80
CA LEU A 15 -13.48 8.73 27.24
C LEU A 15 -12.12 9.29 26.84
N LEU A 16 -11.21 9.37 27.81
CA LEU A 16 -9.84 9.84 27.61
C LEU A 16 -8.89 8.73 28.05
N TYR A 17 -7.93 8.42 27.20
CA TYR A 17 -6.85 7.50 27.50
C TYR A 17 -5.61 8.32 27.83
N ILE A 18 -4.99 8.04 28.97
CA ILE A 18 -3.78 8.72 29.43
C ILE A 18 -2.67 7.67 29.49
N THR A 19 -1.68 7.81 28.63
CA THR A 19 -0.49 6.97 28.60
C THR A 19 0.70 7.78 28.15
N GLY A 20 1.88 7.49 28.70
CA GLY A 20 3.16 8.01 28.27
C GLY A 20 3.74 7.28 27.06
N PHE A 21 3.06 6.29 26.48
CA PHE A 21 3.61 5.50 25.38
C PHE A 21 3.14 6.00 24.00
N LYS A 22 4.07 5.96 23.04
CA LYS A 22 3.81 5.91 21.60
C LYS A 22 4.42 4.65 21.04
N MET A 23 3.77 4.06 20.04
CA MET A 23 4.31 2.89 19.36
C MET A 23 4.28 3.13 17.85
N LEU A 24 5.41 2.83 17.21
CA LEU A 24 5.58 2.86 15.78
C LEU A 24 5.70 1.42 15.29
N THR A 25 5.16 1.12 14.12
CA THR A 25 5.19 -0.24 13.54
C THR A 25 5.51 -0.13 12.06
N CYS A 26 6.46 -0.94 11.60
CA CYS A 26 6.78 -1.08 10.20
C CYS A 26 6.90 -2.56 9.83
N ALA A 27 6.64 -2.88 8.56
CA ALA A 27 7.03 -4.18 8.00
C ALA A 27 8.53 -4.12 7.67
N ILE A 28 9.23 -5.21 7.95
CA ILE A 28 10.65 -5.42 7.61
C ILE A 28 10.77 -6.70 6.76
N PRO A 29 11.94 -6.99 6.16
CA PRO A 29 12.18 -8.24 5.44
C PRO A 29 11.85 -9.51 6.24
N ASP A 30 11.83 -10.65 5.56
CA ASP A 30 11.52 -11.97 6.13
C ASP A 30 10.11 -12.11 6.73
N ASN A 31 9.15 -11.33 6.21
CA ASN A 31 7.76 -11.32 6.68
C ASN A 31 7.68 -11.09 8.19
N GLN A 32 8.34 -10.04 8.69
CA GLN A 32 8.24 -9.63 10.09
C GLN A 32 7.69 -8.20 10.19
N TYR A 33 7.02 -7.92 11.29
CA TYR A 33 6.85 -6.58 11.79
C TYR A 33 7.95 -6.27 12.80
N GLU A 34 8.50 -5.06 12.75
CA GLU A 34 9.23 -4.45 13.86
C GLU A 34 8.35 -3.34 14.43
N ALA A 35 8.24 -3.31 15.75
CA ALA A 35 7.59 -2.22 16.44
C ALA A 35 8.49 -1.66 17.53
N ALA A 36 8.45 -0.34 17.70
CA ALA A 36 9.22 0.38 18.70
C ALA A 36 8.28 1.13 19.64
N VAL A 37 8.42 0.88 20.94
CA VAL A 37 7.76 1.62 22.01
C VAL A 37 8.65 2.77 22.44
N LEU A 38 8.09 3.98 22.40
CA LEU A 38 8.76 5.22 22.71
C LEU A 38 8.01 5.96 23.82
N ASP A 39 8.75 6.71 24.62
CA ASP A 39 8.18 7.72 25.49
C ASP A 39 7.57 8.84 24.64
N ALA A 40 6.31 9.17 24.90
CA ALA A 40 5.50 10.05 24.05
C ALA A 40 5.97 11.51 24.09
N GLU A 41 6.68 11.91 25.16
CA GLU A 41 7.18 13.27 25.34
C GLU A 41 8.59 13.43 24.74
N SER A 42 9.51 12.54 25.10
CA SER A 42 10.92 12.64 24.71
C SER A 42 11.27 11.91 23.41
N GLY A 43 10.42 10.99 22.95
CA GLY A 43 10.69 10.11 21.81
C GLY A 43 11.75 9.04 22.07
N LYS A 44 12.23 8.89 23.32
CA LYS A 44 13.26 7.90 23.68
C LYS A 44 12.67 6.49 23.74
N PRO A 45 13.45 5.45 23.42
CA PRO A 45 12.99 4.07 23.51
C PRO A 45 12.66 3.65 24.95
N VAL A 46 11.61 2.84 25.10
CA VAL A 46 11.19 2.30 26.40
C VAL A 46 11.51 0.79 26.45
N PRO A 47 12.58 0.38 27.13
CA PRO A 47 12.89 -1.03 27.31
C PRO A 47 11.96 -1.70 28.33
N ASP A 48 11.85 -3.02 28.28
CA ASP A 48 11.06 -3.86 29.19
C ASP A 48 9.57 -3.46 29.29
N ALA A 49 9.02 -2.86 28.24
CA ALA A 49 7.59 -2.58 28.10
C ALA A 49 6.88 -3.83 27.56
N LEU A 50 5.74 -4.18 28.15
CA LEU A 50 4.93 -5.31 27.73
C LEU A 50 4.00 -4.91 26.59
N VAL A 51 4.27 -5.44 25.40
CA VAL A 51 3.43 -5.32 24.22
C VAL A 51 2.51 -6.54 24.13
N ARG A 52 1.20 -6.32 24.18
CA ARG A 52 0.18 -7.36 23.93
C ARG A 52 -0.39 -7.21 22.53
N LEU A 53 -0.38 -8.29 21.77
CA LEU A 53 -0.85 -8.38 20.40
C LEU A 53 -2.21 -9.08 20.38
N PHE A 54 -3.14 -8.53 19.61
CA PHE A 54 -4.51 -9.02 19.53
C PHE A 54 -4.88 -9.38 18.09
N THR A 55 -5.68 -10.42 17.93
CA THR A 55 -6.46 -10.68 16.72
C THR A 55 -7.92 -10.28 16.95
N GLU A 56 -8.67 -10.07 15.88
CA GLU A 56 -10.10 -9.78 15.95
C GLU A 56 -10.88 -10.70 14.99
N LYS A 57 -11.83 -11.46 15.53
CA LYS A 57 -12.69 -12.34 14.74
C LYS A 57 -14.15 -12.07 15.09
N LYS A 58 -14.95 -11.69 14.08
CA LYS A 58 -16.38 -11.33 14.26
C LYS A 58 -16.62 -10.25 15.34
N GLY A 59 -15.67 -9.31 15.48
CA GLY A 59 -15.74 -8.24 16.48
C GLY A 59 -15.25 -8.62 17.88
N GLU A 60 -14.84 -9.88 18.09
CA GLU A 60 -14.25 -10.32 19.34
C GLU A 60 -12.73 -10.18 19.28
N LEU A 61 -12.17 -9.42 20.21
CA LEU A 61 -10.73 -9.24 20.37
C LEU A 61 -10.14 -10.36 21.24
N THR A 62 -9.09 -11.02 20.77
CA THR A 62 -8.39 -12.07 21.52
C THR A 62 -6.90 -11.79 21.55
N GLU A 63 -6.29 -11.82 22.73
CA GLU A 63 -4.84 -11.73 22.86
C GLU A 63 -4.19 -13.00 22.28
N VAL A 64 -3.23 -12.83 21.37
CA VAL A 64 -2.54 -13.94 20.71
C VAL A 64 -1.07 -14.05 21.13
N LYS A 65 -0.48 -12.96 21.62
CA LYS A 65 0.93 -12.94 22.01
C LYS A 65 1.23 -11.76 22.94
N ALA A 66 2.15 -11.96 23.88
CA ALA A 66 2.74 -10.90 24.68
C ALA A 66 4.27 -10.94 24.56
N LEU A 67 4.89 -9.77 24.40
CA LEU A 67 6.33 -9.61 24.18
C LEU A 67 6.86 -8.45 25.02
N LEU A 68 8.07 -8.58 25.56
CA LEU A 68 8.78 -7.47 26.18
C LEU A 68 9.67 -6.78 25.15
N THR A 69 9.71 -5.45 25.18
CA THR A 69 10.65 -4.67 24.37
C THR A 69 12.09 -4.92 24.81
N ASP A 70 13.00 -4.96 23.85
CA ASP A 70 14.44 -5.03 24.12
C ASP A 70 15.00 -3.68 24.63
N LYS A 71 16.33 -3.64 24.84
CA LYS A 71 17.05 -2.44 25.31
C LYS A 71 16.84 -1.19 24.42
N ASP A 72 16.49 -1.38 23.16
CA ASP A 72 16.25 -0.32 22.17
C ASP A 72 14.74 -0.03 22.01
N GLY A 73 13.91 -0.57 22.91
CA GLY A 73 12.47 -0.37 22.93
C GLY A 73 11.72 -1.16 21.86
N LYS A 74 12.32 -2.20 21.29
CA LYS A 74 11.79 -2.89 20.10
C LYS A 74 11.23 -4.27 20.40
N VAL A 75 10.21 -4.65 19.64
CA VAL A 75 9.71 -6.03 19.52
C VAL A 75 9.59 -6.42 18.05
N ARG A 76 9.79 -7.71 17.76
CA ARG A 76 9.57 -8.29 16.44
C ARG A 76 8.58 -9.44 16.50
N PHE A 77 7.70 -9.51 15.50
CA PHE A 77 6.70 -10.57 15.40
C PHE A 77 6.34 -10.86 13.94
N PRO A 78 5.96 -12.10 13.62
CA PRO A 78 5.78 -12.52 12.23
C PRO A 78 4.57 -11.85 11.58
N ARG A 79 4.68 -11.50 10.30
CA ARG A 79 3.59 -11.14 9.38
C ARG A 79 3.17 -12.40 8.63
N THR A 80 2.31 -13.22 9.23
CA THR A 80 1.81 -14.45 8.60
C THR A 80 0.35 -14.31 8.20
N ASP A 81 -0.05 -15.01 7.14
CA ASP A 81 -1.46 -15.09 6.72
C ASP A 81 -2.34 -15.82 7.76
N GLU A 82 -1.70 -16.60 8.64
CA GLU A 82 -2.36 -17.35 9.73
C GLU A 82 -2.83 -16.45 10.87
N ILE A 83 -2.12 -15.35 11.15
CA ILE A 83 -2.43 -14.44 12.26
C ILE A 83 -2.66 -13.04 11.73
N ASN A 84 -3.94 -12.69 11.56
CA ASN A 84 -4.35 -11.32 11.28
C ASN A 84 -4.36 -10.51 12.59
N TYR A 85 -3.25 -9.82 12.89
CA TYR A 85 -3.17 -8.93 14.05
C TYR A 85 -4.08 -7.72 13.84
N ALA A 86 -5.07 -7.57 14.71
CA ALA A 86 -5.97 -6.43 14.72
C ALA A 86 -5.30 -5.19 15.34
N GLY A 87 -4.40 -5.38 16.30
CA GLY A 87 -3.78 -4.29 17.03
C GLY A 87 -2.92 -4.72 18.21
N TYR A 88 -2.48 -3.74 18.98
CA TYR A 88 -1.71 -3.93 20.21
C TYR A 88 -2.09 -2.96 21.33
N THR A 89 -1.70 -3.31 22.54
CA THR A 89 -1.59 -2.40 23.70
C THR A 89 -0.18 -2.48 24.29
N VAL A 90 0.20 -1.44 25.03
CA VAL A 90 1.49 -1.36 25.74
C VAL A 90 1.23 -1.10 27.22
N GLU A 91 1.94 -1.83 28.06
CA GLU A 91 1.92 -1.67 29.52
C GLU A 91 3.33 -1.64 30.07
N LYS A 92 3.59 -0.76 31.04
CA LYS A 92 4.79 -0.84 31.88
C LYS A 92 4.51 -0.22 33.24
N ASP A 93 4.97 -0.89 34.29
CA ASP A 93 4.75 -0.49 35.67
C ASP A 93 3.24 -0.24 35.96
N THR A 94 2.89 1.01 36.28
CA THR A 94 1.51 1.43 36.54
C THR A 94 0.79 1.99 35.31
N ASP A 95 1.49 2.29 34.21
CA ASP A 95 0.86 2.77 32.98
C ASP A 95 0.32 1.59 32.18
N ARG A 96 -1.02 1.51 32.16
CA ARG A 96 -1.81 0.55 31.37
C ARG A 96 -2.89 1.27 30.56
N GLY A 97 -2.70 2.57 30.34
CA GLY A 97 -3.74 3.45 29.79
C GLY A 97 -3.82 3.43 28.27
N MET A 98 -2.90 2.75 27.57
CA MET A 98 -2.90 2.70 26.11
C MET A 98 -4.13 1.94 25.59
N PRO A 99 -5.00 2.60 24.80
CA PRO A 99 -6.09 1.90 24.12
C PRO A 99 -5.52 1.04 23.01
N LEU A 100 -6.29 0.04 22.57
CA LEU A 100 -5.94 -0.77 21.41
C LEU A 100 -5.57 0.13 20.22
N GLN A 101 -4.33 0.07 19.81
CA GLN A 101 -3.85 0.70 18.58
C GLN A 101 -3.97 -0.30 17.45
N ARG A 102 -4.65 0.08 16.37
CA ARG A 102 -4.81 -0.79 15.20
C ARG A 102 -3.49 -0.88 14.44
N ILE A 103 -3.11 -2.09 14.03
CA ILE A 103 -1.98 -2.30 13.12
C ILE A 103 -2.51 -2.05 11.70
N GLY A 104 -2.37 -0.81 11.24
CA GLY A 104 -2.69 -0.40 9.88
C GLY A 104 -1.42 -0.26 9.05
N VAL A 105 -0.74 -1.36 8.73
CA VAL A 105 0.40 -1.29 7.81
C VAL A 105 -0.15 -1.29 6.40
N SER A 106 -0.10 -0.13 5.73
CA SER A 106 -0.32 -0.05 4.28
C SER A 106 0.51 -1.15 3.62
N TYR A 107 -0.05 -1.88 2.64
CA TYR A 107 0.68 -2.88 1.87
C TYR A 107 2.06 -2.34 1.50
N VAL A 108 3.09 -2.71 2.26
CA VAL A 108 4.47 -2.50 1.84
C VAL A 108 4.60 -3.46 0.69
N PHE A 109 4.59 -2.92 -0.53
CA PHE A 109 4.95 -3.65 -1.73
C PHE A 109 6.17 -4.46 -1.36
N ASN A 110 6.05 -5.79 -1.44
CA ASN A 110 7.15 -6.69 -1.17
C ASN A 110 8.37 -6.14 -1.92
N GLU A 111 9.41 -5.71 -1.21
CA GLU A 111 10.70 -5.34 -1.84
C GLU A 111 11.27 -6.54 -2.62
N SER A 112 10.80 -7.75 -2.33
CA SER A 112 11.08 -8.98 -3.07
C SER A 112 10.37 -9.09 -4.43
N VAL A 113 9.42 -8.22 -4.78
CA VAL A 113 9.01 -8.03 -6.19
C VAL A 113 9.93 -6.98 -6.83
N THR A 114 11.23 -7.21 -6.70
CA THR A 114 12.32 -6.33 -7.17
C THR A 114 12.48 -6.36 -8.69
N ASN A 115 11.46 -6.86 -9.40
CA ASN A 115 11.64 -7.40 -10.73
C ASN A 115 10.40 -7.39 -11.61
N LEU A 116 9.75 -6.23 -11.67
CA LEU A 116 8.54 -6.05 -12.45
C LEU A 116 8.89 -5.72 -13.90
N TRP A 117 8.34 -6.51 -14.81
CA TRP A 117 8.28 -6.16 -16.23
C TRP A 117 7.24 -5.05 -16.38
N GLN A 118 7.66 -3.90 -16.90
CA GLN A 118 6.80 -2.73 -17.08
C GLN A 118 6.76 -2.31 -18.56
N MET A 119 5.58 -1.87 -18.99
CA MET A 119 5.34 -1.28 -20.31
C MET A 119 4.60 0.04 -20.12
N ILE A 120 5.18 1.13 -20.62
CA ILE A 120 4.48 2.40 -20.74
C ILE A 120 4.01 2.55 -22.18
N LEU A 121 2.72 2.83 -22.37
CA LEU A 121 2.15 3.22 -23.65
C LEU A 121 1.78 4.70 -23.61
N LEU A 122 2.20 5.45 -24.62
CA LEU A 122 1.91 6.86 -24.78
C LEU A 122 1.29 7.09 -26.15
N THR A 123 0.34 8.01 -26.20
CA THR A 123 -0.23 8.53 -27.45
C THR A 123 0.21 9.97 -27.67
N ASP A 124 0.22 10.44 -28.92
CA ASP A 124 0.60 11.84 -29.22
C ASP A 124 -0.43 12.85 -28.70
N ARG A 125 -1.66 12.40 -28.40
CA ARG A 125 -2.78 13.24 -27.94
C ARG A 125 -3.62 12.51 -26.89
N ALA A 126 -4.31 13.29 -26.06
CA ALA A 126 -5.26 12.78 -25.08
C ALA A 126 -6.66 12.47 -25.67
N LEU A 127 -6.97 12.98 -26.87
CA LEU A 127 -8.28 12.82 -27.51
C LEU A 127 -8.15 12.68 -29.02
N TYR A 128 -8.88 11.72 -29.59
CA TYR A 128 -8.99 11.49 -31.03
C TYR A 128 -10.46 11.50 -31.46
N ARG A 129 -10.68 11.79 -32.75
CA ARG A 129 -11.98 11.69 -33.42
C ARG A 129 -12.01 10.47 -34.35
N PRO A 130 -13.20 9.95 -34.69
CA PRO A 130 -13.34 8.88 -35.69
C PRO A 130 -12.58 9.19 -36.99
N GLY A 131 -11.92 8.18 -37.56
CA GLY A 131 -11.09 8.31 -38.76
C GLY A 131 -9.67 8.84 -38.54
N GLN A 132 -9.33 9.32 -37.33
CA GLN A 132 -7.96 9.78 -37.05
C GLN A 132 -6.99 8.62 -36.85
N THR A 133 -5.71 8.89 -37.15
CA THR A 133 -4.61 7.98 -36.80
C THR A 133 -4.14 8.26 -35.37
N VAL A 134 -4.11 7.22 -34.55
CA VAL A 134 -3.52 7.22 -33.21
C VAL A 134 -2.08 6.74 -33.34
N TYR A 135 -1.13 7.59 -32.97
CA TYR A 135 0.28 7.20 -32.88
C TYR A 135 0.59 6.71 -31.48
N VAL A 136 1.28 5.57 -31.36
CA VAL A 136 1.59 4.92 -30.08
C VAL A 136 3.10 4.79 -29.93
N LYS A 137 3.63 5.21 -28.78
CA LYS A 137 4.99 4.93 -28.33
C LYS A 137 4.93 3.95 -27.16
N GLY A 138 5.59 2.81 -27.30
CA GLY A 138 5.80 1.85 -26.22
C GLY A 138 7.22 1.93 -25.66
N ILE A 139 7.37 1.82 -24.34
CA ILE A 139 8.66 1.74 -23.64
C ILE A 139 8.60 0.58 -22.65
N ALA A 140 9.42 -0.44 -22.88
CA ALA A 140 9.55 -1.63 -22.07
C ALA A 140 10.80 -1.55 -21.20
N TYR A 141 10.64 -1.74 -19.90
CA TYR A 141 11.74 -1.77 -18.95
C TYR A 141 11.43 -2.70 -17.77
N ARG A 142 12.50 -3.10 -17.08
CA ARG A 142 12.48 -3.91 -15.88
C ARG A 142 12.87 -3.02 -14.71
N SER A 143 11.96 -2.86 -13.75
CA SER A 143 12.16 -2.02 -12.57
C SER A 143 12.62 -2.86 -11.37
N GLN A 144 13.64 -2.36 -10.68
CA GLN A 144 14.19 -2.85 -9.41
C GLN A 144 14.21 -1.69 -8.40
N THR A 145 14.45 -1.96 -7.11
CA THR A 145 14.37 -0.96 -6.03
C THR A 145 15.06 0.36 -6.36
N ASP A 146 16.29 0.29 -6.88
CA ASP A 146 17.11 1.48 -7.16
C ASP A 146 17.52 1.62 -8.63
N THR A 147 17.03 0.76 -9.53
CA THR A 147 17.45 0.78 -10.94
C THR A 147 16.32 0.40 -11.89
N ALA A 148 16.42 0.89 -13.14
CA ALA A 148 15.56 0.49 -14.23
C ALA A 148 16.40 0.14 -15.46
N ASN A 149 16.17 -1.03 -16.03
CA ASN A 149 16.89 -1.52 -17.21
C ASN A 149 15.93 -1.69 -18.39
N VAL A 150 16.27 -1.14 -19.55
CA VAL A 150 15.43 -1.27 -20.75
C VAL A 150 15.39 -2.71 -21.25
N ILE A 151 14.29 -3.09 -21.89
CA ILE A 151 14.10 -4.42 -22.49
C ILE A 151 14.20 -4.30 -24.01
N ALA A 152 15.40 -4.51 -24.54
CA ALA A 152 15.70 -4.35 -25.96
C ALA A 152 15.45 -5.63 -26.78
N GLY A 153 15.01 -5.48 -28.02
CA GLY A 153 14.90 -6.58 -29.00
C GLY A 153 13.76 -7.57 -28.79
N GLU A 154 12.87 -7.33 -27.83
CA GLU A 154 11.73 -8.20 -27.49
C GLU A 154 10.51 -7.94 -28.38
N LYS A 155 9.75 -9.00 -28.65
CA LYS A 155 8.53 -8.94 -29.47
C LYS A 155 7.31 -8.75 -28.59
N TYR A 156 6.43 -7.85 -29.01
CA TYR A 156 5.13 -7.60 -28.36
C TYR A 156 4.01 -7.61 -29.39
N THR A 157 2.81 -7.90 -28.90
CA THR A 157 1.56 -7.72 -29.65
C THR A 157 0.83 -6.52 -29.07
N LEU A 158 0.63 -5.49 -29.89
CA LEU A 158 -0.17 -4.33 -29.55
C LEU A 158 -1.58 -4.54 -30.09
N THR A 159 -2.58 -4.55 -29.21
CA THR A 159 -3.99 -4.70 -29.57
C THR A 159 -4.73 -3.42 -29.23
N LEU A 160 -5.54 -2.92 -30.16
CA LEU A 160 -6.47 -1.82 -29.95
C LEU A 160 -7.87 -2.39 -29.78
N THR A 161 -8.55 -1.96 -28.73
CA THR A 161 -9.91 -2.32 -28.38
C THR A 161 -10.83 -1.10 -28.32
N ASP A 162 -12.07 -1.27 -28.78
CA ASP A 162 -13.09 -0.23 -28.74
C ASP A 162 -13.72 -0.06 -27.35
N ALA A 163 -14.65 0.90 -27.23
CA ALA A 163 -15.40 1.16 -26.00
C ALA A 163 -16.22 -0.03 -25.48
N ASN A 164 -16.49 -1.05 -26.32
CA ASN A 164 -17.14 -2.30 -25.93
C ASN A 164 -16.12 -3.42 -25.63
N ARG A 165 -14.83 -3.10 -25.48
CA ARG A 165 -13.73 -4.07 -25.30
C ARG A 165 -13.56 -5.04 -26.47
N ARG A 166 -14.01 -4.68 -27.67
CA ARG A 166 -13.84 -5.50 -28.88
C ARG A 166 -12.51 -5.15 -29.54
N GLU A 167 -11.74 -6.16 -29.91
CA GLU A 167 -10.53 -5.96 -30.71
C GLU A 167 -10.89 -5.36 -32.09
N ILE A 168 -10.29 -4.23 -32.41
CA ILE A 168 -10.47 -3.51 -33.68
C ILE A 168 -9.15 -3.29 -34.43
N GLY A 169 -8.03 -3.71 -33.86
CA GLY A 169 -6.72 -3.64 -34.50
C GLY A 169 -5.68 -4.43 -33.73
N LYS A 170 -4.70 -4.98 -34.46
CA LYS A 170 -3.59 -5.74 -33.88
C LYS A 170 -2.32 -5.52 -34.70
N LYS A 171 -1.20 -5.26 -34.03
CA LYS A 171 0.11 -5.09 -34.65
C LYS A 171 1.20 -5.80 -33.86
N GLU A 172 2.05 -6.54 -34.55
CA GLU A 172 3.29 -7.05 -33.96
C GLU A 172 4.36 -5.94 -33.98
N VAL A 173 5.02 -5.74 -32.85
CA VAL A 173 6.06 -4.72 -32.69
C VAL A 173 7.29 -5.33 -32.02
N ARG A 174 8.44 -4.70 -32.21
CA ARG A 174 9.70 -5.12 -31.58
C ARG A 174 10.38 -3.93 -30.95
N THR A 175 10.89 -4.08 -29.72
CA THR A 175 11.63 -3.00 -29.07
C THR A 175 13.00 -2.80 -29.70
N ASN A 176 13.42 -1.54 -29.82
CA ASN A 176 14.75 -1.14 -30.26
C ASN A 176 15.80 -1.27 -29.14
N GLU A 177 17.03 -0.83 -29.39
CA GLU A 177 18.14 -0.87 -28.43
C GLU A 177 17.88 -0.07 -27.14
N PHE A 178 16.93 0.88 -27.17
CA PHE A 178 16.49 1.65 -26.02
C PHE A 178 15.22 1.09 -25.36
N GLY A 179 14.84 -0.14 -25.70
CA GLY A 179 13.65 -0.81 -25.16
C GLY A 179 12.32 -0.20 -25.60
N SER A 180 12.27 0.50 -26.74
CA SER A 180 11.06 1.21 -27.18
C SER A 180 10.60 0.82 -28.58
N PHE A 181 9.32 1.01 -28.88
CA PHE A 181 8.76 0.83 -30.22
C PHE A 181 7.78 1.96 -30.57
N THR A 182 7.52 2.16 -31.85
CA THR A 182 6.45 3.03 -32.35
C THR A 182 5.48 2.23 -33.21
N SER A 183 4.19 2.55 -33.12
CA SER A 183 3.14 1.94 -33.93
C SER A 183 2.02 2.96 -34.15
N GLU A 184 1.02 2.58 -34.94
CA GLU A 184 -0.12 3.44 -35.24
C GLU A 184 -1.38 2.62 -35.49
N PHE A 185 -2.55 3.20 -35.24
CA PHE A 185 -3.83 2.63 -35.64
C PHE A 185 -4.71 3.70 -36.26
N VAL A 186 -5.38 3.36 -37.35
CA VAL A 186 -6.42 4.23 -37.91
C VAL A 186 -7.73 3.89 -37.22
N LEU A 187 -8.33 4.85 -36.51
CA LEU A 187 -9.63 4.66 -35.90
C LEU A 187 -10.70 4.50 -36.97
N PRO A 188 -11.64 3.56 -36.81
CA PRO A 188 -12.81 3.47 -37.68
C PRO A 188 -13.53 4.83 -37.79
N SER A 189 -14.05 5.15 -38.98
CA SER A 189 -14.83 6.37 -39.20
C SER A 189 -16.22 6.34 -38.55
N GLY A 190 -16.67 5.16 -38.11
CA GLY A 190 -17.89 4.96 -37.33
C GLY A 190 -17.64 4.00 -36.17
N GLY A 191 -18.41 4.14 -35.10
CA GLY A 191 -18.21 3.38 -33.86
C GLY A 191 -18.77 4.15 -32.66
N LEU A 192 -18.70 3.54 -31.48
CA LEU A 192 -19.08 4.24 -30.25
C LEU A 192 -17.97 5.22 -29.83
N ASN A 193 -18.38 6.40 -29.38
CA ASN A 193 -17.52 7.28 -28.60
C ASN A 193 -17.29 6.66 -27.22
N GLY A 194 -16.11 6.88 -26.65
CA GLY A 194 -15.77 6.37 -25.32
C GLY A 194 -14.27 6.17 -25.16
N GLU A 195 -13.90 5.44 -24.12
CA GLU A 195 -12.51 5.03 -23.87
C GLU A 195 -12.14 3.84 -24.75
N TYR A 196 -10.97 3.92 -25.36
CA TYR A 196 -10.37 2.84 -26.15
C TYR A 196 -9.09 2.41 -25.42
N TYR A 197 -8.74 1.13 -25.50
CA TYR A 197 -7.58 0.54 -24.81
C TYR A 197 -6.68 -0.22 -25.76
#